data_AF-A0AAV7U9E8-F1
#
_entry.id   AF-A0AAV7U9E8-F1
#
_cell.length_a   1.000
_cell.length_b   1.000
_cell.length_c   1.000
_cell.angle_alpha   90.00
_cell.angle_beta   90.00
_cell.angle_gamma   90.00
#
_symmetry.space_group_name_H-M   'P 1'
#
loop_
_entity.id
_entity.type
_entity.pdbx_description
1 polymer ?
#
loop_
_entity_poly.entity_id
_entity_poly.type
_entity_poly.pdbx_seq_one_letter_code
_entity_poly.pdbx_strand_id
1 'polypeptide(L)'
;TNQSRREDHVFISFAHASKGSPVTKGTILLVPTIQDCHKTGGVSLAEVPRAHSTRIKGVMLATLGNVSLNDLYMAATWSSVHSFTKHYCMDNQANKESQV
;
A
#
# COMPACT_ATOMS: atom_id res chain seq x y z
N THR A 1 -14.36 19.42 -20.81
CA THR A 1 -15.42 18.39 -20.77
C THR A 1 -14.75 17.04 -20.60
N ASN A 2 -14.75 16.48 -19.37
CA ASN A 2 -14.01 15.25 -19.03
C ASN A 2 -14.74 13.99 -19.55
N GLN A 3 -14.75 13.79 -20.87
CA GLN A 3 -15.44 12.67 -21.54
C GLN A 3 -14.71 11.32 -21.45
N SER A 4 -13.77 11.15 -20.53
CA SER A 4 -12.98 9.91 -20.41
C SER A 4 -13.45 8.96 -19.32
N ARG A 5 -14.38 9.38 -18.44
CA ARG A 5 -14.85 8.54 -17.33
C ARG A 5 -16.14 7.83 -17.77
N ARG A 6 -16.02 6.57 -18.18
CA ARG A 6 -17.20 5.76 -18.58
C ARG A 6 -18.04 5.33 -17.38
N GLU A 7 -17.43 5.25 -16.19
CA GLU A 7 -18.03 4.76 -14.95
C GLU A 7 -17.41 5.48 -13.73
N ASP A 8 -18.15 5.63 -12.62
CA ASP A 8 -17.74 6.37 -11.41
C ASP A 8 -16.68 5.65 -10.55
N HIS A 9 -15.59 5.21 -11.18
CA HIS A 9 -14.44 4.62 -10.48
C HIS A 9 -13.33 5.65 -10.24
N VAL A 10 -12.66 5.55 -9.10
CA VAL A 10 -11.53 6.43 -8.73
C VAL A 10 -10.30 6.14 -9.60
N PHE A 11 -10.10 4.87 -9.96
CA PHE A 11 -9.00 4.43 -10.80
C PHE A 11 -9.53 3.97 -12.16
N ILE A 12 -9.03 4.60 -13.23
CA ILE A 12 -9.34 4.26 -14.61
C ILE A 12 -8.06 3.95 -15.39
N SER A 13 -8.18 3.11 -16.41
CA SER A 13 -7.09 2.81 -17.33
C SER A 13 -6.91 3.92 -18.35
N PHE A 14 -5.65 4.19 -18.72
CA PHE A 14 -5.28 5.08 -19.82
C PHE A 14 -4.70 4.32 -21.03
N ALA A 15 -4.62 2.99 -20.95
CA ALA A 15 -4.15 2.18 -22.07
C ALA A 15 -5.13 2.26 -23.25
N HIS A 16 -4.62 2.29 -24.47
CA HIS A 16 -5.43 2.53 -25.68
C HIS A 16 -6.67 1.63 -25.78
N ALA A 17 -6.53 0.33 -25.50
CA ALA A 17 -7.62 -0.65 -25.59
C ALA A 17 -8.65 -0.57 -24.44
N SER A 18 -8.31 0.04 -23.30
CA SER A 18 -9.15 0.07 -22.09
C SER A 18 -9.31 1.48 -21.51
N LYS A 19 -9.09 2.51 -22.33
CA LYS A 19 -9.09 3.91 -21.89
C LYS A 19 -10.45 4.27 -21.29
N GLY A 20 -10.44 4.74 -20.05
CA GLY A 20 -11.64 5.15 -19.33
C GLY A 20 -12.40 4.03 -18.64
N SER A 21 -11.98 2.77 -18.82
CA SER A 21 -12.52 1.61 -18.08
C SER A 21 -11.90 1.52 -16.68
N PRO A 22 -12.58 0.90 -15.70
CA PRO A 22 -12.03 0.71 -14.36
C PRO A 22 -10.77 -0.15 -14.38
N VAL A 23 -9.83 0.15 -13.48
CA VAL A 23 -8.67 -0.72 -13.26
C VAL A 23 -9.08 -1.90 -12.38
N THR A 24 -8.70 -3.10 -12.81
CA THR A 24 -8.88 -4.36 -12.08
C THR A 24 -7.62 -4.74 -11.31
N LYS A 25 -7.70 -5.69 -10.37
CA LYS A 25 -6.52 -6.20 -9.64
C LYS A 25 -5.38 -6.64 -10.57
N GLY A 26 -5.70 -7.24 -11.72
CA GLY A 26 -4.70 -7.69 -12.70
C GLY A 26 -4.10 -6.58 -13.55
N THR A 27 -4.72 -5.40 -13.60
CA THR A 27 -4.25 -4.24 -14.38
C THR A 27 -3.60 -3.17 -13.51
N ILE A 28 -3.72 -3.26 -12.18
CA ILE A 28 -2.92 -2.48 -11.23
C ILE A 28 -1.50 -3.10 -11.21
N LEU A 29 -0.60 -2.59 -12.05
CA LEU A 29 0.78 -3.07 -12.17
C LEU A 29 1.73 -2.48 -11.10
N LEU A 30 1.33 -2.51 -9.82
CA LEU A 30 2.09 -1.86 -8.74
C LEU A 30 3.56 -2.30 -8.66
N VAL A 31 3.84 -3.61 -8.72
CA VAL A 31 5.22 -4.11 -8.59
C VAL A 31 6.10 -3.66 -9.76
N PRO A 32 5.71 -3.90 -11.05
CA PRO A 32 6.45 -3.36 -12.19
C PRO A 32 6.63 -1.85 -12.12
N THR A 33 5.58 -1.10 -11.77
CA THR A 33 5.66 0.37 -11.66
C THR A 33 6.68 0.80 -10.60
N ILE A 34 6.68 0.19 -9.41
CA ILE A 34 7.67 0.50 -8.37
C ILE A 34 9.09 0.19 -8.86
N GLN A 35 9.29 -0.96 -9.50
CA GLN A 35 10.59 -1.34 -10.06
C GLN A 35 11.09 -0.34 -11.11
N ASP A 36 10.22 0.07 -12.02
CA ASP A 36 10.59 1.00 -13.10
C ASP A 36 10.84 2.42 -12.57
N CYS A 37 10.10 2.88 -11.56
CA CYS A 37 10.40 4.14 -10.87
C CYS A 37 11.80 4.11 -10.24
N HIS A 38 12.16 3.02 -9.55
CA HIS A 38 13.48 2.87 -8.94
C HIS A 38 14.61 2.82 -9.98
N LYS A 39 14.42 2.07 -11.08
CA LYS A 39 15.38 2.05 -12.20
C LYS A 39 15.58 3.44 -12.79
N THR A 40 14.49 4.17 -13.05
CA THR A 40 14.53 5.52 -13.62
C THR A 40 15.21 6.52 -12.69
N GLY A 41 15.04 6.34 -11.38
CA GLY A 41 15.72 7.15 -10.35
C GLY A 41 17.17 6.75 -10.07
N GLY A 42 17.71 5.70 -10.71
CA GLY A 42 19.08 5.24 -10.47
C GLY A 42 19.29 4.59 -9.09
N VAL A 43 18.23 4.20 -8.39
CA VAL A 43 18.30 3.60 -7.05
C VAL A 43 17.93 2.13 -7.14
N SER A 44 18.84 1.24 -6.74
CA SER A 44 18.55 -0.19 -6.70
C SER A 44 17.58 -0.53 -5.57
N LEU A 45 16.66 -1.45 -5.85
CA LEU A 45 15.81 -2.04 -4.83
C LEU A 45 16.60 -3.11 -4.10
N ALA A 46 16.66 -3.02 -2.76
CA ALA A 46 17.31 -4.04 -1.94
C ALA A 46 16.59 -5.40 -2.05
N GLU A 47 15.27 -5.38 -2.24
CA GLU A 47 14.44 -6.56 -2.43
C GLU A 47 13.34 -6.30 -3.47
N VAL A 48 12.89 -7.35 -4.15
CA VAL A 48 11.78 -7.26 -5.11
C VAL A 48 10.47 -6.95 -4.36
N PRO A 49 9.76 -5.87 -4.70
CA PRO A 49 8.47 -5.54 -4.09
C PRO A 49 7.46 -6.65 -4.34
N ARG A 50 6.64 -6.95 -3.33
CA ARG A 50 5.48 -7.83 -3.43
C ARG A 50 4.21 -7.00 -3.49
N ALA A 51 3.10 -7.61 -3.91
CA ALA A 51 1.80 -6.92 -4.02
C ALA A 51 1.36 -6.20 -2.73
N HIS A 52 1.75 -6.72 -1.57
CA HIS A 52 1.43 -6.14 -0.26
C HIS A 52 2.51 -5.19 0.30
N SER A 53 3.65 -5.01 -0.38
CA SER A 53 4.77 -4.19 0.11
C SER A 53 4.36 -2.73 0.34
N THR A 54 3.53 -2.16 -0.53
CA THR A 54 3.03 -0.78 -0.37
C THR A 54 2.23 -0.64 0.92
N ARG A 55 1.39 -1.64 1.25
CA ARG A 55 0.59 -1.64 2.48
C ARG A 55 1.47 -1.78 3.72
N ILE A 56 2.48 -2.66 3.68
CA ILE A 56 3.46 -2.79 4.77
C ILE A 56 4.17 -1.46 5.03
N LYS A 57 4.69 -0.81 3.97
CA LYS A 57 5.36 0.49 4.10
C LYS A 57 4.43 1.58 4.62
N GLY A 58 3.17 1.59 4.19
CA GLY A 58 2.16 2.51 4.72
C GLY A 58 1.90 2.32 6.21
N VAL A 59 1.75 1.07 6.66
CA VAL A 59 1.62 0.74 8.09
C VAL A 59 2.86 1.20 8.86
N MET A 60 4.07 0.85 8.40
CA MET A 60 5.31 1.26 9.06
C MET A 60 5.45 2.78 9.17
N LEU A 61 5.10 3.52 8.11
CA LEU A 61 5.19 4.98 8.11
C LEU A 61 4.21 5.59 9.11
N ALA A 62 2.98 5.06 9.19
CA ALA A 62 1.98 5.53 10.14
C ALA A 62 2.34 5.15 11.59
N THR A 63 2.94 3.99 11.81
CA THR A 63 3.55 3.61 13.10
C THR A 63 4.66 4.58 13.52
N LEU A 64 5.57 4.96 12.61
CA LEU A 64 6.59 5.99 12.88
C LEU A 64 5.98 7.38 13.17
N GLY A 65 4.77 7.64 12.66
CA GLY A 65 3.97 8.82 12.96
C GLY A 65 3.19 8.74 14.29
N ASN A 66 3.46 7.75 15.14
CA ASN A 66 2.79 7.50 16.42
C ASN A 66 1.26 7.30 16.29
N VAL A 67 0.78 6.76 15.17
CA VAL A 67 -0.63 6.36 15.04
C VAL A 67 -0.87 5.12 15.91
N SER A 68 -1.95 5.12 16.68
CA SER A 68 -2.26 4.02 17.59
C SER A 68 -2.46 2.70 16.82
N LEU A 69 -2.08 1.58 17.45
CA LEU A 69 -2.27 0.25 16.88
C LEU A 69 -3.74 -0.02 16.52
N ASN A 70 -4.67 0.49 17.35
CA ASN A 70 -6.11 0.37 17.16
C ASN A 70 -6.56 1.06 15.86
N ASP A 71 -6.13 2.30 15.66
CA ASP A 71 -6.50 3.07 14.47
C ASP A 71 -5.85 2.48 13.21
N LEU A 72 -4.62 1.97 13.33
CA LEU A 72 -3.92 1.34 12.22
C LEU A 72 -4.64 0.09 11.71
N TYR A 73 -5.00 -0.86 12.57
CA TYR A 73 -5.64 -2.09 12.10
C TYR A 73 -7.06 -1.81 11.57
N MET A 74 -7.78 -0.86 12.17
CA MET A 74 -9.10 -0.42 11.71
C MET A 74 -9.02 0.28 10.35
N ALA A 75 -8.10 1.23 10.16
CA ALA A 75 -7.87 1.90 8.88
C ALA A 75 -7.37 0.93 7.81
N ALA A 76 -6.56 -0.05 8.20
CA ALA A 76 -6.16 -1.15 7.34
C ALA A 76 -7.26 -2.23 7.23
N THR A 77 -8.49 -2.03 7.70
CA THR A 77 -9.62 -2.94 7.54
C THR A 77 -9.32 -4.41 7.92
N TRP A 78 -8.51 -4.63 8.96
CA TRP A 78 -8.26 -5.96 9.50
C TRP A 78 -9.32 -6.33 10.53
N SER A 79 -9.73 -7.59 10.55
CA SER A 79 -10.73 -8.09 11.52
C SER A 79 -10.15 -8.29 12.93
N SER A 80 -8.82 -8.31 13.06
CA SER A 80 -8.13 -8.65 14.30
C SER A 80 -6.78 -7.95 14.39
N VAL A 81 -6.52 -7.36 15.55
CA VAL A 81 -5.21 -6.79 15.92
C VAL A 81 -4.12 -7.86 15.83
N HIS A 82 -4.40 -9.07 16.31
CA HIS A 82 -3.42 -10.16 16.32
C HIS A 82 -2.98 -10.56 14.91
N SER A 83 -3.94 -10.69 13.99
CA SER A 83 -3.61 -10.99 12.59
C SER A 83 -2.85 -9.83 11.94
N PHE A 84 -3.27 -8.59 12.23
CA PHE A 84 -2.58 -7.39 11.76
C PHE A 84 -1.12 -7.35 12.22
N THR A 85 -0.85 -7.47 13.52
CA THR A 85 0.51 -7.44 14.05
C THR A 85 1.37 -8.58 13.53
N LYS A 86 0.82 -9.79 13.41
CA LYS A 86 1.53 -10.95 12.83
C LYS A 86 1.95 -10.70 11.37
N HIS A 87 1.10 -10.08 10.57
CA HIS A 87 1.39 -9.85 9.15
C HIS A 87 2.29 -8.63 8.88
N TYR A 88 2.32 -7.66 9.79
CA TYR A 88 3.16 -6.47 9.66
C TYR A 88 4.37 -6.45 10.61
N CYS A 89 4.52 -7.48 11.45
CA CYS A 89 5.59 -7.67 12.43
C CYS A 89 6.00 -6.37 13.14
N MET A 90 5.03 -5.72 13.81
CA MET A 90 5.27 -4.50 14.61
C MET A 90 5.92 -4.80 15.98
N ASP A 91 6.49 -5.99 16.16
CA ASP A 91 6.91 -6.56 17.44
C ASP A 91 8.13 -5.89 18.11
N ASN A 92 8.49 -4.65 17.75
CA ASN A 92 9.58 -3.92 18.42
C ASN A 92 9.19 -2.53 18.96
N GLN A 93 7.90 -2.16 18.98
CA GLN A 93 7.48 -0.89 19.59
C GLN A 93 6.51 -1.02 20.78
N ALA A 94 5.77 -2.12 20.90
CA ALA A 94 4.84 -2.31 22.03
C ALA A 94 5.52 -2.54 23.39
N ASN A 95 6.83 -2.77 23.43
CA ASN A 95 7.58 -3.04 24.67
C ASN A 95 8.31 -1.82 25.25
N LYS A 96 8.09 -0.61 24.70
CA LYS A 96 8.69 0.63 25.22
C LYS A 96 7.73 1.53 26.01
N GLU A 97 6.43 1.25 26.01
CA GLU A 97 5.43 2.03 26.76
C GLU A 97 5.05 1.41 28.12
N SER A 98 5.60 0.24 28.47
CA SER A 98 5.39 -0.41 29.77
C SER A 98 6.59 -0.31 30.73
N GLN A 99 7.57 0.54 30.40
CA GLN A 99 8.73 0.83 31.26
C GLN A 99 9.12 2.31 31.18
N VAL A 100 8.20 3.22 31.50
CA VAL A 100 8.51 4.56 32.05
C VAL A 100 7.48 4.89 33.12
#